data_AF-A0AAN7QEE7-F1
#
_entry.id   AF-A0AAN7QEE7-F1
#
_cell.length_a   1.000
_cell.length_b   1.000
_cell.length_c   1.000
_cell.angle_alpha   90.00
_cell.angle_beta   90.00
_cell.angle_gamma   90.00
#
_symmetry.space_group_name_H-M   'P 1'
#
loop_
_entity.id
_entity.type
_entity.pdbx_description
1 polymer ?
#
loop_
_entity_poly.entity_id
_entity_poly.type
_entity_poly.pdbx_seq_one_letter_code
_entity_poly.pdbx_strand_id
1 'polypeptide(L)'
;MVKTAGTLKLALLVASCSIASNLSFVMELNLGMGLRASSEQDNDGWTRRAAEEAEAVASTDCSGHGRAYLDGFLVHGKAACECNMCYGGHDCSEFSPDCPANADSGDPLFLEPYWREHAASSAVLVPGWHRMGYSYTGETLISEALEGQVRKLHAVVGNADTVYERMANHLLLNTIGVSGDSQLRSLKLLKVVLEDGGRGIFEFGYGKMKSRWQRLRSTVSLSNRFTLQKVPSQDCTFFQELMRESTPAYAWVKCEWEKDEDCLEVMRAANIIGRGGALFKADKRYVRLSLIGGDDDFDHLVNRLHKLISREERRG
;
A
#
# COMPACT_ATOMS: atom_id res chain seq x y z
N MET A 1 29.54 45.04 81.56
CA MET A 1 28.64 45.19 80.40
C MET A 1 29.36 44.81 79.10
N VAL A 2 29.63 43.53 78.79
CA VAL A 2 30.31 43.16 77.51
C VAL A 2 29.85 41.81 76.91
N LYS A 3 29.03 40.98 77.56
CA LYS A 3 28.67 39.64 77.02
C LYS A 3 27.38 39.56 76.17
N THR A 4 26.51 40.56 76.22
CA THR A 4 25.19 40.53 75.54
C THR A 4 25.20 41.03 74.09
N ALA A 5 26.19 41.84 73.71
CA ALA A 5 26.27 42.39 72.35
C ALA A 5 26.79 41.38 71.32
N GLY A 6 27.64 40.43 71.73
CA GLY A 6 28.19 39.40 70.85
C GLY A 6 27.17 38.31 70.48
N THR A 7 26.33 37.91 71.43
CA THR A 7 25.26 36.92 71.21
C THR A 7 24.14 37.46 70.32
N LEU A 8 23.78 38.74 70.45
CA LEU A 8 22.79 39.37 69.57
C LEU A 8 23.29 39.50 68.12
N LYS A 9 24.57 39.86 67.93
CA LYS A 9 25.19 39.89 66.59
C LYS A 9 25.25 38.51 65.94
N LEU A 10 25.58 37.48 66.71
CA LEU A 10 25.61 36.11 66.20
C LEU A 10 24.21 35.61 65.84
N ALA A 11 23.19 35.90 66.65
CA ALA A 11 21.81 35.54 66.36
C ALA A 11 21.27 36.22 65.10
N LEU A 12 21.58 37.51 64.89
CA LEU A 12 21.23 38.24 63.68
C LEU A 12 21.93 37.67 62.43
N LEU A 13 23.19 37.26 62.57
CA LEU A 13 23.95 36.65 61.47
C LEU A 13 23.35 35.30 61.06
N VAL A 14 23.02 34.44 62.03
CA VAL A 14 22.39 33.13 61.77
C VAL A 14 21.00 33.30 61.13
N ALA A 15 20.20 34.25 61.62
CA ALA A 15 18.89 34.56 61.03
C ALA A 15 19.04 35.06 59.58
N SER A 16 20.00 35.94 59.30
CA SER A 16 20.26 36.44 57.96
C SER A 16 20.72 35.35 56.99
N CYS A 17 21.60 34.44 57.43
CA CYS A 17 22.02 33.29 56.63
C CYS A 17 20.87 32.32 56.36
N SER A 18 19.99 32.06 57.33
CA SER A 18 18.82 31.20 57.13
C SER A 18 17.83 31.81 56.14
N ILE A 19 17.60 33.12 56.21
CA ILE A 19 16.72 33.83 55.25
C ILE A 19 17.33 33.78 53.84
N ALA A 20 18.63 34.04 53.71
CA ALA A 20 19.32 33.97 52.42
C ALA A 20 19.26 32.57 51.80
N SER A 21 19.54 31.52 52.57
CA SER A 21 19.46 30.13 52.09
C SER A 21 18.04 29.73 51.68
N ASN A 22 17.02 30.14 52.44
CA ASN A 22 15.63 29.87 52.09
C ASN A 22 15.18 30.66 50.86
N LEU A 23 15.62 31.91 50.69
CA LEU A 23 15.34 32.71 49.50
C LEU A 23 16.03 32.14 48.24
N SER A 24 17.29 31.68 48.36
CA SER A 24 17.99 31.00 47.28
C SER A 24 17.32 29.67 46.90
N PHE A 25 16.87 28.89 47.89
CA PHE A 25 16.14 27.64 47.64
C PHE A 25 14.78 27.88 46.97
N VAL A 26 14.04 28.91 47.40
CA VAL A 26 12.78 29.33 46.75
C VAL A 26 13.03 29.86 45.34
N MET A 27 14.14 30.55 45.11
CA MET A 27 14.52 31.05 43.79
C MET A 27 14.94 29.90 42.86
N GLU A 28 15.70 28.90 43.34
CA GLU A 28 16.03 27.67 42.60
C GLU A 28 14.79 26.80 42.34
N LEU A 29 13.82 26.74 43.27
CA LEU A 29 12.54 26.09 43.04
C LEU A 29 11.70 26.82 41.99
N ASN A 30 11.63 28.16 42.03
CA ASN A 30 10.86 28.93 41.05
C ASN A 30 11.54 28.94 39.66
N LEU A 31 12.86 29.03 39.58
CA LEU A 31 13.61 28.91 38.32
C LEU A 31 13.63 27.46 37.82
N GLY A 32 13.75 26.47 38.71
CA GLY A 32 13.73 25.05 38.37
C GLY A 32 12.35 24.54 37.93
N MET A 33 11.27 25.10 38.50
CA MET A 33 9.91 24.90 37.98
C MET A 33 9.67 25.74 36.71
N GLY A 34 10.21 26.95 36.61
CA GLY A 34 10.10 27.80 35.41
C GLY A 34 10.84 27.26 34.17
N LEU A 35 11.97 26.58 34.37
CA LEU A 35 12.75 25.92 33.31
C LEU A 35 12.28 24.49 33.00
N ARG A 36 11.54 23.84 33.90
CA ARG A 36 10.86 22.56 33.62
C ARG A 36 9.44 22.73 33.08
N ALA A 37 8.90 23.95 33.14
CA ALA A 37 7.60 24.32 32.60
C ALA A 37 7.70 25.07 31.26
N SER A 38 8.80 24.92 30.52
CA SER A 38 8.73 24.98 29.06
C SER A 38 8.36 23.58 28.54
N SER A 39 7.19 23.08 28.94
CA SER A 39 6.44 22.29 27.97
C SER A 39 6.22 23.25 26.81
N GLU A 40 6.80 22.97 25.66
CA GLU A 40 6.28 23.50 24.41
C GLU A 40 4.77 23.41 24.52
N GLN A 41 4.14 24.57 24.56
CA GLN A 41 2.70 24.68 24.53
C GLN A 41 2.34 24.25 23.11
N ASP A 42 2.19 22.94 22.94
CA ASP A 42 1.86 22.24 21.70
C ASP A 42 0.43 22.66 21.34
N ASN A 43 0.34 23.86 20.77
CA ASN A 43 -0.89 24.48 20.30
C ASN A 43 -1.34 23.86 18.97
N ASP A 44 -0.54 22.93 18.45
CA ASP A 44 -0.89 22.02 17.39
C ASP A 44 -1.40 20.72 18.01
N GLY A 45 -2.61 20.29 17.64
CA GLY A 45 -3.26 19.14 18.28
C GLY A 45 -2.44 17.85 18.27
N TRP A 46 -2.84 16.90 19.13
CA TRP A 46 -2.17 15.60 19.38
C TRP A 46 -1.87 14.72 18.14
N THR A 47 -2.41 15.09 16.98
CA THR A 47 -2.26 14.37 15.70
C THR A 47 -1.03 14.81 14.90
N ARG A 48 -0.47 16.00 15.18
CA ARG A 48 0.58 16.64 14.37
C ARG A 48 1.76 15.70 14.12
N ARG A 49 2.35 15.16 15.18
CA ARG A 49 3.53 14.28 15.09
C ARG A 49 3.29 13.07 14.18
N ALA A 50 2.15 12.39 14.32
CA ALA A 50 1.83 11.23 13.50
C ALA A 50 1.63 11.59 12.01
N ALA A 51 1.07 12.77 11.73
CA ALA A 51 0.94 13.26 10.36
C ALA A 51 2.29 13.63 9.75
N GLU A 52 3.14 14.35 10.49
CA GLU A 52 4.49 14.73 10.05
C GLU A 52 5.37 13.50 9.78
N GLU A 53 5.31 12.47 10.63
CA GLU A 53 6.03 11.21 10.43
C GLU A 53 5.57 10.51 9.14
N ALA A 54 4.26 10.42 8.91
CA ALA A 54 3.70 9.79 7.72
C ALA A 54 4.08 10.54 6.43
N GLU A 55 3.99 11.86 6.44
CA GLU A 55 4.38 12.72 5.31
C GLU A 55 5.88 12.64 5.02
N ALA A 56 6.71 12.63 6.07
CA ALA A 56 8.17 12.52 5.93
C ALA A 56 8.57 11.20 5.25
N VAL A 57 7.98 10.07 5.67
CA VAL A 57 8.26 8.76 5.05
C VAL A 57 7.74 8.71 3.62
N ALA A 58 6.50 9.17 3.38
CA ALA A 58 5.92 9.20 2.04
C ALA A 58 6.69 10.11 1.05
N SER A 59 7.41 11.10 1.57
CA SER A 59 8.26 12.01 0.78
C SER A 59 9.68 11.47 0.55
N THR A 60 9.99 10.25 1.00
CA THR A 60 11.29 9.62 0.72
C THR A 60 11.43 9.39 -0.77
N ASP A 61 12.48 9.94 -1.37
CA ASP A 61 12.77 9.75 -2.78
C ASP A 61 13.34 8.36 -3.03
N CYS A 62 12.56 7.54 -3.73
CA CYS A 62 12.92 6.19 -4.17
C CYS A 62 12.96 6.10 -5.70
N SER A 63 13.37 7.18 -6.37
CA SER A 63 13.64 7.26 -7.81
C SER A 63 12.47 6.87 -8.74
N GLY A 64 11.24 6.88 -8.23
CA GLY A 64 10.06 6.35 -8.95
C GLY A 64 10.00 4.83 -9.06
N HIS A 65 11.03 4.11 -8.59
CA HIS A 65 11.16 2.66 -8.66
C HIS A 65 11.08 2.00 -7.28
N GLY A 66 10.41 2.65 -6.33
CA GLY A 66 10.20 2.14 -4.99
C GLY A 66 9.32 3.05 -4.14
N ARG A 67 9.22 2.71 -2.85
CA ARG A 67 8.56 3.53 -1.82
C ARG A 67 9.11 3.19 -0.43
N ALA A 68 8.88 4.06 0.55
CA ALA A 68 9.16 3.77 1.94
C ALA A 68 7.86 3.70 2.76
N TYR A 69 7.87 2.93 3.84
CA TYR A 69 6.74 2.79 4.76
C TYR A 69 7.17 3.06 6.21
N LEU A 70 6.21 3.47 7.05
CA LEU A 70 6.45 3.81 8.45
C LEU A 70 7.01 2.62 9.25
N ASP A 71 6.59 1.41 8.89
CA ASP A 71 7.04 0.13 9.44
C ASP A 71 8.17 -0.53 8.63
N GLY A 72 8.73 0.20 7.65
CA GLY A 72 9.86 -0.24 6.85
C GLY A 72 11.16 -0.35 7.65
N PHE A 73 12.12 -1.11 7.11
CA PHE A 73 13.44 -1.26 7.74
C PHE A 73 14.17 0.09 7.82
N LEU A 74 14.87 0.36 8.92
CA LEU A 74 15.58 1.62 9.11
C LEU A 74 17.05 1.52 8.67
N VAL A 75 17.48 2.42 7.80
CA VAL A 75 18.89 2.61 7.40
C VAL A 75 19.31 4.01 7.85
N HIS A 76 20.30 4.09 8.74
CA HIS A 76 20.76 5.34 9.36
C HIS A 76 19.63 6.16 10.01
N GLY A 77 18.64 5.49 10.61
CA GLY A 77 17.51 6.13 11.29
C GLY A 77 16.43 6.69 10.36
N LYS A 78 16.48 6.39 9.05
CA LYS A 78 15.45 6.72 8.07
C LYS A 78 14.82 5.44 7.50
N ALA A 79 13.55 5.49 7.14
CA ALA A 79 12.88 4.40 6.45
C ALA A 79 13.61 4.13 5.11
N ALA A 80 14.01 2.88 4.90
CA ALA A 80 14.64 2.44 3.67
C ALA A 80 13.62 2.34 2.54
N CYS A 81 14.06 2.57 1.31
CA CYS A 81 13.24 2.29 0.14
C CYS A 81 13.05 0.79 -0.06
N GLU A 82 11.80 0.38 -0.23
CA GLU A 82 11.41 -0.91 -0.77
C GLU A 82 11.29 -0.79 -2.29
N CYS A 83 12.24 -1.39 -2.99
CA CYS A 83 12.36 -1.27 -4.45
C CYS A 83 11.40 -2.19 -5.19
N ASN A 84 10.94 -1.71 -6.35
CA ASN A 84 10.28 -2.52 -7.36
C ASN A 84 11.24 -3.61 -7.85
N MET A 85 10.68 -4.69 -8.42
CA MET A 85 11.48 -5.82 -8.87
C MET A 85 12.57 -5.37 -9.86
N CYS A 86 13.76 -5.95 -9.71
CA CYS A 86 14.94 -5.65 -10.52
C CYS A 86 15.59 -4.28 -10.30
N TYR A 87 15.09 -3.47 -9.38
CA TYR A 87 15.76 -2.25 -8.93
C TYR A 87 16.44 -2.46 -7.57
N GLY A 88 17.53 -1.75 -7.35
CA GLY A 88 18.31 -1.77 -6.13
C GLY A 88 18.99 -0.43 -5.88
N GLY A 89 19.96 -0.42 -4.97
CA GLY A 89 20.52 0.82 -4.42
C GLY A 89 19.66 1.36 -3.29
N HIS A 90 20.21 2.33 -2.55
CA HIS A 90 19.54 2.93 -1.38
C HIS A 90 18.26 3.71 -1.73
N ASP A 91 18.14 4.16 -2.97
CA ASP A 91 17.06 4.99 -3.52
C ASP A 91 16.35 4.29 -4.69
N CYS A 92 16.58 2.99 -4.91
CA CYS A 92 16.03 2.20 -6.01
C CYS A 92 16.40 2.67 -7.43
N SER A 93 17.47 3.43 -7.60
CA SER A 93 17.91 3.92 -8.92
C SER A 93 18.67 2.88 -9.77
N GLU A 94 19.16 1.80 -9.16
CA GLU A 94 20.06 0.84 -9.83
C GLU A 94 19.26 -0.30 -10.48
N PHE A 95 19.08 -0.25 -11.81
CA PHE A 95 18.41 -1.31 -12.55
C PHE A 95 19.34 -2.49 -12.88
N SER A 96 18.89 -3.71 -12.58
CA SER A 96 19.57 -4.96 -12.93
C SER A 96 19.02 -5.56 -14.24
N PRO A 97 19.71 -5.43 -15.39
CA PRO A 97 19.20 -5.87 -16.68
C PRO A 97 19.12 -7.39 -16.84
N ASP A 98 19.85 -8.14 -16.01
CA ASP A 98 19.85 -9.62 -16.01
C ASP A 98 18.84 -10.21 -15.03
N CYS A 99 18.15 -9.38 -14.25
CA CYS A 99 17.07 -9.83 -13.37
C CYS A 99 15.87 -10.37 -14.18
N PRO A 100 15.22 -11.45 -13.71
CA PRO A 100 14.04 -12.01 -14.35
C PRO A 100 12.84 -11.06 -14.29
N ALA A 101 12.05 -11.01 -15.36
CA ALA A 101 10.76 -10.33 -15.33
C ALA A 101 9.75 -11.17 -14.54
N ASN A 102 9.29 -10.66 -13.40
CA ASN A 102 8.39 -11.39 -12.51
C ASN A 102 6.93 -11.04 -12.77
N ALA A 103 6.20 -11.96 -13.41
CA ALA A 103 4.77 -11.86 -13.67
C ALA A 103 4.00 -13.01 -13.00
N ASP A 104 4.49 -13.54 -11.87
CA ASP A 104 3.85 -14.65 -11.16
C ASP A 104 2.60 -14.22 -10.38
N SER A 105 2.76 -13.20 -9.52
CA SER A 105 1.79 -12.86 -8.48
C SER A 105 0.58 -12.09 -9.01
N GLY A 106 -0.55 -12.22 -8.32
CA GLY A 106 -1.78 -11.48 -8.60
C GLY A 106 -1.87 -10.15 -7.86
N ASP A 107 -0.72 -9.51 -7.56
CA ASP A 107 -0.68 -8.30 -6.76
C ASP A 107 -1.00 -7.06 -7.61
N PRO A 108 -2.06 -6.30 -7.30
CA PRO A 108 -2.57 -5.24 -8.16
C PRO A 108 -1.83 -3.91 -7.96
N LEU A 109 -0.50 -3.93 -7.98
CA LEU A 109 0.34 -2.75 -7.75
C LEU A 109 0.11 -1.64 -8.79
N PHE A 110 -0.48 -1.96 -9.95
CA PHE A 110 -0.90 -0.97 -10.95
C PHE A 110 -1.92 0.06 -10.43
N LEU A 111 -2.63 -0.23 -9.33
CA LEU A 111 -3.57 0.69 -8.68
C LEU A 111 -2.91 1.64 -7.68
N GLU A 112 -1.63 1.43 -7.34
CA GLU A 112 -0.94 2.31 -6.40
C GLU A 112 -0.93 3.78 -6.84
N PRO A 113 -0.62 4.13 -8.11
CA PRO A 113 -0.62 5.53 -8.54
C PRO A 113 -1.96 6.23 -8.31
N TYR A 114 -3.09 5.53 -8.54
CA TYR A 114 -4.42 6.06 -8.25
C TYR A 114 -4.55 6.44 -6.77
N TRP A 115 -4.11 5.60 -5.85
CA TRP A 115 -4.19 5.90 -4.42
C TRP A 115 -3.23 7.01 -3.98
N ARG A 116 -2.05 7.12 -4.62
CA ARG A 116 -1.13 8.25 -4.36
C ARG A 116 -1.75 9.59 -4.79
N GLU A 117 -2.45 9.63 -5.92
CA GLU A 117 -3.19 10.83 -6.37
C GLU A 117 -4.33 11.22 -5.42
N HIS A 118 -4.87 10.24 -4.68
CA HIS A 118 -5.96 10.44 -3.71
C HIS A 118 -5.46 10.44 -2.25
N ALA A 119 -4.18 10.72 -2.00
CA ALA A 119 -3.58 10.59 -0.67
C ALA A 119 -4.35 11.37 0.41
N ALA A 120 -4.66 12.66 0.16
CA ALA A 120 -5.36 13.50 1.13
C ALA A 120 -6.80 13.05 1.44
N SER A 121 -7.54 12.57 0.42
CA SER A 121 -8.92 12.12 0.60
C SER A 121 -9.01 10.70 1.18
N SER A 122 -7.97 9.88 1.01
CA SER A 122 -7.94 8.47 1.41
C SER A 122 -7.18 8.19 2.71
N ALA A 123 -6.33 9.12 3.18
CA ALA A 123 -5.61 8.99 4.45
C ALA A 123 -6.56 8.91 5.65
N VAL A 124 -6.15 8.15 6.66
CA VAL A 124 -6.88 8.01 7.93
C VAL A 124 -5.90 7.98 9.10
N LEU A 125 -6.18 8.80 10.11
CA LEU A 125 -5.48 8.77 11.39
C LEU A 125 -6.24 7.83 12.34
N VAL A 126 -5.52 6.88 12.93
CA VAL A 126 -6.10 5.91 13.88
C VAL A 126 -5.61 6.24 15.29
N PRO A 127 -6.48 6.77 16.19
CA PRO A 127 -6.08 7.00 17.57
C PRO A 127 -5.79 5.68 18.29
N GLY A 128 -4.86 5.69 19.26
CA GLY A 128 -4.47 4.48 19.99
C GLY A 128 -5.59 3.80 20.80
N TRP A 129 -6.72 4.48 21.03
CA TRP A 129 -7.92 3.93 21.67
C TRP A 129 -9.03 3.54 20.67
N HIS A 130 -8.76 3.57 19.36
CA HIS A 130 -9.74 3.23 18.34
C HIS A 130 -10.23 1.78 18.52
N ARG A 131 -11.51 1.61 18.85
CA ARG A 131 -12.22 0.32 18.85
C ARG A 131 -11.47 -0.84 19.54
N MET A 132 -10.93 -0.59 20.74
CA MET A 132 -10.24 -1.63 21.54
C MET A 132 -11.17 -2.77 22.02
N GLY A 133 -12.49 -2.58 21.96
CA GLY A 133 -13.48 -3.61 22.31
C GLY A 133 -13.72 -4.59 21.16
N TYR A 134 -14.12 -5.82 21.50
CA TYR A 134 -14.38 -6.89 20.53
C TYR A 134 -15.58 -6.64 19.61
N SER A 135 -16.56 -5.85 20.06
CA SER A 135 -17.81 -5.64 19.35
C SER A 135 -18.09 -4.17 19.10
N TYR A 136 -18.88 -3.92 18.06
CA TYR A 136 -19.52 -2.64 17.82
C TYR A 136 -20.78 -2.52 18.68
N THR A 137 -21.34 -1.32 18.75
CA THR A 137 -22.66 -1.09 19.36
C THR A 137 -23.69 -2.05 18.73
N GLY A 138 -24.45 -2.77 19.56
CA GLY A 138 -25.38 -3.80 19.07
C GLY A 138 -24.77 -5.20 18.91
N GLU A 139 -23.60 -5.45 19.49
CA GLU A 139 -22.92 -6.76 19.51
C GLU A 139 -22.54 -7.31 18.12
N THR A 140 -22.43 -6.43 17.13
CA THR A 140 -21.98 -6.80 15.78
C THR A 140 -20.46 -6.80 15.69
N LEU A 141 -19.92 -7.57 14.73
CA LEU A 141 -18.48 -7.65 14.45
C LEU A 141 -18.06 -6.83 13.20
N ILE A 142 -19.05 -6.32 12.47
CA ILE A 142 -18.86 -5.56 11.24
C ILE A 142 -19.43 -4.16 11.44
N SER A 143 -18.66 -3.16 11.01
CA SER A 143 -19.09 -1.78 10.95
C SER A 143 -20.29 -1.63 10.01
N GLU A 144 -21.45 -1.23 10.53
CA GLU A 144 -22.64 -0.92 9.72
C GLU A 144 -22.37 0.15 8.66
N ALA A 145 -21.51 1.13 8.98
CA ALA A 145 -21.10 2.15 8.03
C ALA A 145 -20.30 1.56 6.86
N LEU A 146 -19.46 0.56 7.12
CA LEU A 146 -18.72 -0.16 6.08
C LEU A 146 -19.67 -1.01 5.24
N GLU A 147 -20.56 -1.78 5.88
CA GLU A 147 -21.59 -2.55 5.20
C GLU A 147 -22.42 -1.66 4.26
N GLY A 148 -22.84 -0.49 4.73
CA GLY A 148 -23.56 0.49 3.94
C GLY A 148 -22.80 0.96 2.70
N GLN A 149 -21.50 1.25 2.82
CA GLN A 149 -20.68 1.62 1.65
C GLN A 149 -20.49 0.46 0.68
N VAL A 150 -20.27 -0.77 1.18
CA VAL A 150 -20.12 -1.97 0.33
C VAL A 150 -21.40 -2.22 -0.47
N ARG A 151 -22.57 -2.17 0.18
CA ARG A 151 -23.87 -2.32 -0.49
C ARG A 151 -24.10 -1.21 -1.50
N LYS A 152 -23.77 0.04 -1.15
CA LYS A 152 -23.86 1.17 -2.08
C LYS A 152 -22.96 0.99 -3.30
N LEU A 153 -21.72 0.53 -3.11
CA LEU A 153 -20.81 0.22 -4.21
C LEU A 153 -21.40 -0.83 -5.14
N HIS A 154 -21.86 -1.95 -4.62
CA HIS A 154 -22.46 -3.01 -5.45
C HIS A 154 -23.73 -2.55 -6.17
N ALA A 155 -24.56 -1.71 -5.54
CA ALA A 155 -25.74 -1.15 -6.19
C ALA A 155 -25.38 -0.16 -7.32
N VAL A 156 -24.33 0.65 -7.14
CA VAL A 156 -23.85 1.59 -8.17
C VAL A 156 -23.17 0.87 -9.32
N VAL A 157 -22.36 -0.16 -9.04
CA VAL A 157 -21.63 -0.92 -10.06
C VAL A 157 -22.50 -1.97 -10.75
N GLY A 158 -23.48 -2.53 -10.02
CA GLY A 158 -24.39 -3.57 -10.51
C GLY A 158 -23.72 -4.93 -10.69
N ASN A 159 -22.71 -5.28 -9.87
CA ASN A 159 -21.86 -6.45 -10.07
C ASN A 159 -22.07 -7.62 -9.09
N ALA A 160 -22.99 -7.52 -8.13
CA ALA A 160 -23.19 -8.57 -7.14
C ALA A 160 -24.64 -8.65 -6.64
N ASP A 161 -25.12 -9.90 -6.53
CA ASP A 161 -26.29 -10.26 -5.74
C ASP A 161 -25.86 -10.68 -4.33
N THR A 162 -26.63 -10.31 -3.30
CA THR A 162 -26.18 -10.40 -1.90
C THR A 162 -26.26 -11.82 -1.32
N VAL A 163 -25.12 -12.39 -0.89
CA VAL A 163 -25.04 -13.63 -0.07
C VAL A 163 -24.41 -13.33 1.32
N TYR A 164 -24.88 -12.27 1.96
CA TYR A 164 -24.26 -11.68 3.15
C TYR A 164 -24.29 -12.60 4.38
N GLU A 165 -25.45 -13.19 4.67
CA GLU A 165 -25.70 -13.87 5.96
C GLU A 165 -24.84 -15.12 6.15
N ARG A 166 -24.63 -15.91 5.09
CA ARG A 166 -23.80 -17.13 5.18
C ARG A 166 -22.33 -16.81 5.40
N MET A 167 -21.84 -15.72 4.80
CA MET A 167 -20.45 -15.30 4.95
C MET A 167 -20.19 -14.69 6.33
N ALA A 168 -21.14 -13.90 6.85
CA ALA A 168 -21.05 -13.32 8.19
C ALA A 168 -20.95 -14.40 9.28
N ASN A 169 -21.75 -15.46 9.18
CA ASN A 169 -21.67 -16.60 10.09
C ASN A 169 -20.32 -17.33 10.02
N HIS A 170 -19.76 -17.50 8.82
CA HIS A 170 -18.45 -18.13 8.68
C HIS A 170 -17.33 -17.29 9.33
N LEU A 171 -17.34 -15.98 9.13
CA LEU A 171 -16.35 -15.06 9.72
C LEU A 171 -16.40 -15.05 11.25
N LEU A 172 -17.61 -15.12 11.83
CA LEU A 172 -17.78 -15.27 13.27
C LEU A 172 -17.10 -16.54 13.79
N LEU A 173 -17.33 -17.69 13.13
CA LEU A 173 -16.79 -18.98 13.57
C LEU A 173 -15.30 -19.16 13.32
N ASN A 174 -14.76 -18.50 12.28
CA ASN A 174 -13.37 -18.66 11.87
C ASN A 174 -12.44 -17.71 12.64
N THR A 175 -12.76 -16.42 12.66
CA THR A 175 -11.85 -15.37 13.14
C THR A 175 -12.48 -14.45 14.19
N ILE A 176 -13.74 -14.66 14.56
CA ILE A 176 -14.50 -13.78 15.46
C ILE A 176 -14.61 -12.35 14.88
N GLY A 177 -14.52 -12.22 13.55
CA GLY A 177 -14.60 -10.95 12.84
C GLY A 177 -13.29 -10.50 12.20
N VAL A 178 -13.21 -9.21 11.87
CA VAL A 178 -12.09 -8.59 11.14
C VAL A 178 -11.61 -7.36 11.92
N SER A 179 -10.29 -7.10 11.94
CA SER A 179 -9.68 -5.96 12.64
C SER A 179 -10.42 -4.64 12.38
N GLY A 180 -10.67 -3.88 13.44
CA GLY A 180 -11.28 -2.55 13.37
C GLY A 180 -10.49 -1.59 12.47
N ASP A 181 -9.17 -1.69 12.47
CA ASP A 181 -8.28 -0.87 11.65
C ASP A 181 -8.49 -1.13 10.15
N SER A 182 -8.57 -2.42 9.77
CA SER A 182 -8.84 -2.84 8.39
C SER A 182 -10.22 -2.39 7.93
N GLN A 183 -11.22 -2.46 8.81
CA GLN A 183 -12.58 -1.99 8.52
C GLN A 183 -12.62 -0.46 8.37
N LEU A 184 -11.92 0.29 9.22
CA LEU A 184 -11.83 1.74 9.16
C LEU A 184 -11.13 2.21 7.89
N ARG A 185 -9.97 1.62 7.56
CA ARG A 185 -9.24 1.93 6.33
C ARG A 185 -10.10 1.62 5.11
N SER A 186 -10.70 0.43 5.04
CA SER A 186 -11.61 0.05 3.94
C SER A 186 -12.78 1.02 3.80
N LEU A 187 -13.39 1.44 4.90
CA LEU A 187 -14.47 2.43 4.89
C LEU A 187 -14.02 3.75 4.28
N LYS A 188 -12.83 4.24 4.65
CA LYS A 188 -12.27 5.49 4.10
C LYS A 188 -12.01 5.37 2.60
N LEU A 189 -11.39 4.29 2.16
CA LEU A 189 -11.12 4.04 0.73
C LEU A 189 -12.42 3.91 -0.09
N LEU A 190 -13.41 3.17 0.42
CA LEU A 190 -14.69 3.00 -0.27
C LEU A 190 -15.49 4.30 -0.37
N LYS A 191 -15.38 5.19 0.62
CA LYS A 191 -15.97 6.53 0.52
C LYS A 191 -15.37 7.30 -0.65
N VAL A 192 -14.04 7.30 -0.81
CA VAL A 192 -13.36 7.94 -1.95
C VAL A 192 -13.82 7.33 -3.27
N VAL A 193 -13.86 6.00 -3.37
CA VAL A 193 -14.39 5.32 -4.58
C VAL A 193 -15.81 5.77 -4.90
N LEU A 194 -16.65 6.01 -3.88
CA LEU A 194 -18.05 6.38 -4.07
C LEU A 194 -18.28 7.88 -4.28
N GLU A 195 -17.26 8.74 -4.16
CA GLU A 195 -17.39 10.20 -4.34
C GLU A 195 -17.86 10.57 -5.75
N ASP A 196 -17.42 9.82 -6.76
CA ASP A 196 -17.78 10.02 -8.17
C ASP A 196 -18.65 8.89 -8.74
N GLY A 197 -19.27 8.09 -7.87
CA GLY A 197 -20.04 6.92 -8.26
C GLY A 197 -19.18 5.75 -8.76
N GLY A 198 -17.92 5.66 -8.33
CA GLY A 198 -16.99 4.60 -8.73
C GLY A 198 -16.23 4.88 -10.02
N ARG A 199 -16.59 5.94 -10.76
CA ARG A 199 -16.07 6.14 -12.11
C ARG A 199 -14.55 6.31 -12.12
N GLY A 200 -13.96 7.09 -11.22
CA GLY A 200 -12.54 7.40 -11.24
C GLY A 200 -11.65 6.18 -11.18
N ILE A 201 -11.85 5.29 -10.19
CA ILE A 201 -11.03 4.08 -10.06
C ILE A 201 -11.30 3.06 -11.18
N PHE A 202 -12.55 2.91 -11.63
CA PHE A 202 -12.88 1.94 -12.68
C PHE A 202 -12.44 2.43 -14.07
N GLU A 203 -12.50 3.73 -14.36
CA GLU A 203 -11.95 4.33 -15.58
C GLU A 203 -10.43 4.25 -15.58
N PHE A 204 -9.78 4.62 -14.47
CA PHE A 204 -8.33 4.46 -14.29
C PHE A 204 -7.90 3.02 -14.56
N GLY A 205 -8.55 2.08 -13.88
CA GLY A 205 -8.23 0.67 -13.97
C GLY A 205 -8.41 0.13 -15.38
N TYR A 206 -9.55 0.42 -16.02
CA TYR A 206 -9.81 0.00 -17.40
C TYR A 206 -8.82 0.62 -18.39
N GLY A 207 -8.55 1.93 -18.29
CA GLY A 207 -7.63 2.61 -19.19
C GLY A 207 -6.22 2.02 -19.12
N LYS A 208 -5.72 1.78 -17.90
CA LYS A 208 -4.41 1.16 -17.68
C LYS A 208 -4.37 -0.26 -18.26
N MET A 209 -5.36 -1.08 -17.95
CA MET A 209 -5.41 -2.47 -18.39
C MET A 209 -5.62 -2.62 -19.90
N LYS A 210 -6.38 -1.70 -20.52
CA LYS A 210 -6.52 -1.64 -21.99
C LYS A 210 -5.19 -1.39 -22.66
N SER A 211 -4.44 -0.39 -22.20
CA SER A 211 -3.10 -0.10 -22.73
C SER A 211 -2.16 -1.29 -22.59
N ARG A 212 -2.12 -1.92 -21.41
CA ARG A 212 -1.31 -3.11 -21.15
C ARG A 212 -1.68 -4.28 -22.05
N TRP A 213 -2.98 -4.58 -22.18
CA TRP A 213 -3.46 -5.67 -23.02
C TRP A 213 -3.12 -5.46 -24.51
N GLN A 214 -3.29 -4.24 -25.02
CA GLN A 214 -2.96 -3.89 -26.41
C GLN A 214 -1.46 -4.04 -26.68
N ARG A 215 -0.60 -3.49 -25.81
CA ARG A 215 0.86 -3.60 -25.94
C ARG A 215 1.35 -5.06 -25.93
N LEU A 216 0.80 -5.86 -25.02
CA LEU A 216 1.13 -7.29 -24.95
C LEU A 216 0.68 -8.03 -26.21
N ARG A 217 -0.56 -7.83 -26.64
CA ARG A 217 -1.12 -8.49 -27.84
C ARG A 217 -0.32 -8.14 -29.08
N SER A 218 0.05 -6.86 -29.25
CA SER A 218 0.94 -6.44 -30.34
C SER A 218 2.28 -7.16 -30.30
N THR A 219 2.90 -7.29 -29.12
CA THR A 219 4.18 -7.99 -28.96
C THR A 219 4.07 -9.47 -29.30
N VAL A 220 3.07 -10.17 -28.75
CA VAL A 220 2.87 -11.61 -28.98
C VAL A 220 2.51 -11.90 -30.44
N SER A 221 1.78 -11.00 -31.11
CA SER A 221 1.39 -11.19 -32.51
C SER A 221 2.55 -11.19 -33.52
N LEU A 222 3.76 -10.82 -33.09
CA LEU A 222 4.97 -10.89 -33.90
C LEU A 222 5.50 -12.32 -34.09
N SER A 223 5.01 -13.30 -33.31
CA SER A 223 5.39 -14.71 -33.43
C SER A 223 4.17 -15.61 -33.58
N ASN A 224 4.35 -16.75 -34.25
CA ASN A 224 3.37 -17.84 -34.27
C ASN A 224 3.62 -18.88 -33.16
N ARG A 225 4.68 -18.71 -32.36
CA ARG A 225 5.05 -19.62 -31.26
C ARG A 225 4.09 -19.55 -30.09
N PHE A 226 3.46 -18.39 -29.90
CA PHE A 226 2.62 -18.12 -28.74
C PHE A 226 1.23 -17.65 -29.15
N THR A 227 0.20 -18.08 -28.42
CA THR A 227 -1.15 -17.52 -28.55
C THR A 227 -1.66 -17.03 -27.20
N LEU A 228 -2.55 -16.03 -27.25
CA LEU A 228 -3.25 -15.48 -26.10
C LEU A 228 -4.69 -16.00 -26.06
N GLN A 229 -5.30 -15.94 -24.89
CA GLN A 229 -6.73 -16.24 -24.75
C GLN A 229 -7.59 -15.34 -25.64
N LYS A 230 -8.65 -15.94 -26.20
CA LYS A 230 -9.69 -15.21 -26.92
C LYS A 230 -10.76 -14.79 -25.93
N VAL A 231 -10.86 -13.49 -25.66
CA VAL A 231 -11.92 -12.93 -24.84
C VAL A 231 -12.78 -12.01 -25.71
N PRO A 232 -14.06 -12.32 -25.92
CA PRO A 232 -14.93 -11.49 -26.75
C PRO A 232 -15.25 -10.17 -26.03
N SER A 233 -15.50 -9.13 -26.82
CA SER A 233 -16.11 -7.89 -26.32
C SER A 233 -17.54 -8.18 -25.84
N GLN A 234 -17.97 -7.45 -24.80
CA GLN A 234 -19.32 -7.59 -24.24
C GLN A 234 -19.87 -6.21 -23.87
N ASP A 235 -21.19 -6.14 -23.75
CA ASP A 235 -21.87 -4.93 -23.29
C ASP A 235 -21.60 -4.71 -21.79
N CYS A 236 -21.24 -3.48 -21.43
CA CYS A 236 -20.97 -3.10 -20.06
C CYS A 236 -22.06 -2.16 -19.56
N THR A 237 -22.87 -2.63 -18.61
CA THR A 237 -23.97 -1.85 -18.03
C THR A 237 -23.48 -0.69 -17.17
N PHE A 238 -22.35 -0.85 -16.47
CA PHE A 238 -21.77 0.20 -15.61
C PHE A 238 -21.33 1.42 -16.41
N PHE A 239 -20.57 1.21 -17.49
CA PHE A 239 -20.11 2.29 -18.38
C PHE A 239 -21.11 2.67 -19.46
N GLN A 240 -22.20 1.90 -19.61
CA GLN A 240 -23.19 2.06 -20.67
C GLN A 240 -22.56 2.01 -22.08
N GLU A 241 -21.58 1.13 -22.25
CA GLU A 241 -20.84 0.94 -23.49
C GLU A 241 -21.15 -0.43 -24.10
N LEU A 242 -21.54 -0.44 -25.36
CA LEU A 242 -21.75 -1.67 -26.13
C LEU A 242 -20.42 -2.20 -26.66
N MET A 243 -20.28 -3.53 -26.69
CA MET A 243 -19.10 -4.21 -27.23
C MET A 243 -17.77 -3.68 -26.68
N ARG A 244 -17.72 -3.41 -25.38
CA ARG A 244 -16.51 -2.94 -24.69
C ARG A 244 -15.41 -4.01 -24.76
N GLU A 245 -14.20 -3.58 -25.10
CA GLU A 245 -13.03 -4.47 -25.20
C GLU A 245 -12.69 -5.10 -23.84
N SER A 246 -12.37 -6.39 -23.85
CA SER A 246 -11.95 -7.08 -22.63
C SER A 246 -10.52 -6.69 -22.23
N THR A 247 -10.32 -6.42 -20.94
CA THR A 247 -9.04 -5.99 -20.36
C THR A 247 -8.63 -6.93 -19.22
N PRO A 248 -8.21 -8.17 -19.55
CA PRO A 248 -7.99 -9.22 -18.56
C PRO A 248 -6.81 -8.88 -17.64
N ALA A 249 -6.93 -9.28 -16.36
CA ALA A 249 -5.86 -9.12 -15.36
C ALA A 249 -4.62 -10.00 -15.63
N TYR A 250 -4.78 -11.06 -16.41
CA TYR A 250 -3.75 -12.04 -16.71
C TYR A 250 -3.72 -12.34 -18.20
N ALA A 251 -2.53 -12.58 -18.74
CA ALA A 251 -2.35 -13.25 -20.01
C ALA A 251 -2.26 -14.75 -19.78
N TRP A 252 -3.08 -15.51 -20.49
CA TRP A 252 -3.05 -16.96 -20.52
C TRP A 252 -2.39 -17.37 -21.83
N VAL A 253 -1.07 -17.51 -21.79
CA VAL A 253 -0.24 -17.75 -22.95
C VAL A 253 -0.14 -19.25 -23.19
N LYS A 254 -0.35 -19.68 -24.44
CA LYS A 254 -0.10 -21.05 -24.88
C LYS A 254 1.14 -21.10 -25.76
N CYS A 255 2.04 -22.05 -25.53
CA CYS A 255 3.11 -22.39 -26.45
C CYS A 255 2.58 -23.36 -27.53
N GLU A 256 2.63 -22.94 -28.79
CA GLU A 256 2.05 -23.67 -29.93
C GLU A 256 3.01 -24.66 -30.58
N TRP A 257 4.32 -24.41 -30.53
CA TRP A 257 5.29 -25.31 -31.15
C TRP A 257 5.32 -26.66 -30.44
N GLU A 258 5.41 -27.75 -31.21
CA GLU A 258 5.38 -29.11 -30.66
C GLU A 258 6.50 -29.34 -29.65
N LYS A 259 7.71 -28.83 -29.93
CA LYS A 259 8.90 -28.93 -29.06
C LYS A 259 8.78 -28.19 -27.71
N ASP A 260 7.84 -27.26 -27.59
CA ASP A 260 7.62 -26.49 -26.35
C ASP A 260 6.58 -27.21 -25.48
N GLU A 261 6.90 -28.43 -25.05
CA GLU A 261 6.00 -29.27 -24.24
C GLU A 261 5.69 -28.66 -22.86
N ASP A 262 6.65 -27.94 -22.29
CA ASP A 262 6.48 -27.18 -21.04
C ASP A 262 6.72 -25.69 -21.29
N CYS A 263 5.62 -24.94 -21.36
CA CYS A 263 5.68 -23.52 -21.68
C CYS A 263 6.27 -22.70 -20.53
N LEU A 264 6.21 -23.19 -19.28
CA LEU A 264 6.85 -22.52 -18.16
C LEU A 264 8.38 -22.58 -18.29
N GLU A 265 8.93 -23.71 -18.73
CA GLU A 265 10.37 -23.83 -18.99
C GLU A 265 10.84 -22.93 -20.14
N VAL A 266 10.01 -22.76 -21.18
CA VAL A 266 10.27 -21.78 -22.26
C VAL A 266 10.37 -20.35 -21.71
N MET A 267 9.43 -19.95 -20.84
CA MET A 267 9.44 -18.63 -20.21
C MET A 267 10.65 -18.46 -19.27
N ARG A 268 10.98 -19.47 -18.47
CA ARG A 268 12.16 -19.47 -17.58
C ARG A 268 13.46 -19.31 -18.36
N ALA A 269 13.61 -20.02 -19.47
CA ALA A 269 14.75 -19.89 -20.37
C ALA A 269 14.86 -18.48 -21.00
N ALA A 270 13.75 -17.75 -21.09
CA ALA A 270 13.68 -16.36 -21.50
C ALA A 270 13.83 -15.35 -20.35
N ASN A 271 14.11 -15.83 -19.13
CA ASN A 271 14.19 -15.04 -17.90
C ASN A 271 12.86 -14.34 -17.54
N ILE A 272 11.75 -15.06 -17.71
CA ILE A 272 10.39 -14.64 -17.34
C ILE A 272 9.84 -15.62 -16.30
N ILE A 273 9.31 -15.10 -15.20
CA ILE A 273 8.65 -15.88 -14.15
C ILE A 273 7.14 -15.71 -14.31
N GLY A 274 6.42 -16.82 -14.34
CA GLY A 274 4.96 -16.87 -14.37
C GLY A 274 4.45 -18.16 -13.74
N ARG A 275 3.13 -18.39 -13.78
CA ARG A 275 2.53 -19.61 -13.21
C ARG A 275 2.19 -20.64 -14.28
N GLY A 276 2.83 -21.80 -14.19
CA GLY A 276 2.56 -22.91 -15.11
C GLY A 276 1.11 -23.41 -15.03
N GLY A 277 0.56 -23.80 -16.18
CA GLY A 277 -0.85 -24.14 -16.32
C GLY A 277 -1.28 -25.36 -15.51
N ALA A 278 -0.36 -26.27 -15.22
CA ALA A 278 -0.62 -27.45 -14.39
C ALA A 278 -1.16 -27.09 -12.99
N LEU A 279 -0.76 -25.95 -12.41
CA LEU A 279 -1.30 -25.46 -11.14
C LEU A 279 -2.80 -25.18 -11.20
N PHE A 280 -3.32 -24.87 -12.40
CA PHE A 280 -4.71 -24.58 -12.67
C PHE A 280 -5.45 -25.77 -13.29
N LYS A 281 -4.87 -26.97 -13.21
CA LYS A 281 -5.37 -28.21 -13.86
C LYS A 281 -5.49 -28.06 -15.39
N ALA A 282 -4.66 -27.22 -16.00
CA ALA A 282 -4.54 -27.09 -17.44
C ALA A 282 -3.28 -27.80 -17.97
N ASP A 283 -3.18 -27.89 -19.29
CA ASP A 283 -2.02 -28.44 -19.99
C ASP A 283 -0.74 -27.65 -19.68
N LYS A 284 0.43 -28.31 -19.66
CA LYS A 284 1.74 -27.69 -19.40
C LYS A 284 2.18 -26.71 -20.50
N ARG A 285 1.53 -26.76 -21.66
CA ARG A 285 1.67 -25.77 -22.73
C ARG A 285 1.13 -24.39 -22.37
N TYR A 286 0.47 -24.23 -21.21
CA TYR A 286 -0.01 -22.93 -20.76
C TYR A 286 0.83 -22.32 -19.64
N VAL A 287 0.91 -21.00 -19.64
CA VAL A 287 1.48 -20.19 -18.56
C VAL A 287 0.63 -18.94 -18.34
N ARG A 288 0.38 -18.62 -17.08
CA ARG A 288 -0.26 -17.36 -16.67
C ARG A 288 0.80 -16.31 -16.39
N LEU A 289 0.67 -15.16 -17.04
CA LEU A 289 1.49 -13.97 -16.79
C LEU A 289 0.58 -12.86 -16.24
N SER A 290 0.97 -12.29 -15.10
CA SER A 290 0.26 -11.18 -14.46
C SER A 290 0.44 -9.88 -15.22
N LEU A 291 -0.66 -9.16 -15.43
CA LEU A 291 -0.69 -7.84 -16.06
C LEU A 291 -1.06 -6.74 -15.07
N ILE A 292 -1.16 -7.06 -13.78
CA ILE A 292 -1.62 -6.17 -12.71
C ILE A 292 -0.51 -5.75 -11.74
N GLY A 293 0.73 -6.19 -11.97
CA GLY A 293 1.91 -5.70 -11.22
C GLY A 293 2.20 -4.21 -11.46
N GLY A 294 3.34 -3.72 -10.96
CA GLY A 294 3.78 -2.35 -11.18
C GLY A 294 4.04 -2.04 -12.66
N ASP A 295 4.24 -0.77 -13.00
CA ASP A 295 4.59 -0.39 -14.37
C ASP A 295 5.96 -0.97 -14.78
N ASP A 296 6.94 -0.93 -13.87
CA ASP A 296 8.26 -1.57 -14.06
C ASP A 296 8.15 -3.06 -14.38
N ASP A 297 7.31 -3.80 -13.64
CA ASP A 297 7.10 -5.24 -13.85
C ASP A 297 6.54 -5.51 -15.25
N PHE A 298 5.53 -4.73 -15.65
CA PHE A 298 4.87 -4.90 -16.93
C PHE A 298 5.80 -4.53 -18.10
N ASP A 299 6.52 -3.42 -17.99
CA ASP A 299 7.45 -2.98 -19.03
C ASP A 299 8.61 -3.97 -19.20
N HIS A 300 9.14 -4.49 -18.10
CA HIS A 300 10.19 -5.53 -18.15
C HIS A 300 9.68 -6.84 -18.76
N LEU A 301 8.45 -7.26 -18.41
CA LEU A 301 7.80 -8.43 -19.02
C LEU A 301 7.69 -8.30 -20.54
N VAL A 302 7.14 -7.18 -21.03
CA VAL A 302 6.98 -6.94 -22.47
C VAL A 302 8.35 -6.91 -23.17
N ASN A 303 9.35 -6.27 -22.56
CA ASN A 303 10.71 -6.24 -23.09
C ASN A 303 11.34 -7.63 -23.20
N ARG A 304 11.15 -8.51 -22.21
CA ARG A 304 11.63 -9.90 -22.26
C ARG A 304 10.90 -10.73 -23.31
N LEU A 305 9.58 -10.60 -23.42
CA LEU A 305 8.79 -11.28 -24.45
C LEU A 305 9.21 -10.84 -25.86
N HIS A 306 9.40 -9.53 -26.07
CA HIS A 306 9.90 -9.01 -27.33
C HIS A 306 11.28 -9.60 -27.66
N LYS A 307 12.22 -9.61 -26.72
CA LYS A 307 13.55 -10.22 -26.90
C LYS A 307 13.48 -11.73 -27.21
N LEU A 308 12.56 -12.46 -26.59
CA LEU A 308 12.33 -13.87 -26.87
C LEU A 308 11.88 -14.07 -28.32
N ILE A 309 10.88 -13.31 -28.74
CA ILE A 309 10.30 -13.38 -30.09
C ILE A 309 11.31 -12.94 -31.16
N SER A 310 12.01 -11.82 -30.99
CA SER A 310 13.00 -11.37 -31.98
C SER A 310 14.21 -12.30 -32.14
N ARG A 311 14.52 -13.15 -31.14
CA ARG A 311 15.58 -14.17 -31.27
C ARG A 311 15.13 -15.36 -32.13
N GLU A 312 13.82 -15.58 -32.26
CA GLU A 312 13.25 -16.63 -33.11
C GLU A 312 13.42 -16.29 -34.59
N GLU A 313 13.13 -15.05 -34.99
CA GLU A 313 13.28 -14.57 -36.37
C GLU A 313 14.71 -14.70 -36.92
N ARG A 314 15.73 -14.67 -36.05
CA ARG A 314 17.13 -14.81 -36.48
C ARG A 314 17.60 -16.26 -36.63
N ARG A 315 16.78 -17.22 -36.18
CA ARG A 315 17.10 -18.67 -36.19
C ARG A 315 16.21 -19.47 -37.14
N GLY A 316 15.12 -18.88 -37.64
CA GLY A 316 14.32 -19.41 -38.76
C GLY A 316 14.83 -18.88 -40.09
#